data_AF-A0A417XX75-F1
#
_entry.id   AF-A0A417XX75-F1
#
_cell.length_a   1.000
_cell.length_b   1.000
_cell.length_c   1.000
_cell.angle_alpha   90.00
_cell.angle_beta   90.00
_cell.angle_gamma   90.00
#
_symmetry.space_group_name_H-M   'P 1'
#
loop_
_entity.id
_entity.type
_entity.pdbx_description
1 polymer ?
#
loop_
_entity_poly.entity_id
_entity_poly.type
_entity_poly.pdbx_seq_one_letter_code
_entity_poly.pdbx_strand_id
1 'polypeptide(L)'
;MRQTSPIRPSATAATLALVALVVAIAAGGLWWVRHQDEPAGAGGGTTSTSGTGGTDEPRDRGGNGGSDGTGDGGGRGDGSDANPGLGEAAEEIAGQDFPDDPRVVVISVDGLGSLWVSKESTPALADLLAQGAGTLNARTEVEKTVTLPNHTGMVTGLRVDASQGGHGVTWNYTSHQSVAPGTESVFSTIDDAGGESAVFAGKEKFEMWGRAWPRAIDQLVINPRQPALVTAAITDLHKQEHDLVFLHLAGPDSAGHKKGWGSASYLTAVARADADVDRVVSAIVADPELAAETVVIVTADHGGLPGTRTHSDRTRPENYTVPFVVWGPGITPGDLYALNPDYRDPGDGQPGYGGPQPVRNGDVANLVTDLLGLGAVRGSEFDLAHDLDVEQLE
;
A
#
# COMPACT_ATOMS: atom_id res chain seq x y z
N MET A 1 17.89 44.86 -6.43
CA MET A 1 16.61 45.19 -5.77
C MET A 1 15.94 43.87 -5.40
N ARG A 2 15.26 43.76 -4.25
CA ARG A 2 14.46 42.56 -3.96
C ARG A 2 13.10 42.70 -4.66
N GLN A 3 12.70 41.71 -5.45
CA GLN A 3 11.29 41.52 -5.81
C GLN A 3 10.66 40.61 -4.76
N THR A 4 9.43 40.92 -4.39
CA THR A 4 8.59 40.12 -3.48
C THR A 4 7.62 39.30 -4.31
N SER A 5 7.54 37.99 -4.05
CA SER A 5 6.49 37.13 -4.62
C SER A 5 5.09 37.60 -4.19
N PRO A 6 4.05 37.40 -5.01
CA PRO A 6 2.68 37.69 -4.62
C PRO A 6 2.15 36.66 -3.62
N ILE A 7 1.28 37.09 -2.71
CA ILE A 7 0.63 36.25 -1.69
C ILE A 7 -0.67 35.70 -2.27
N ARG A 8 -0.95 34.39 -2.11
CA ARG A 8 -2.25 33.77 -2.46
C ARG A 8 -3.36 34.30 -1.52
N PRO A 9 -4.56 34.66 -1.99
CA PRO A 9 -5.65 35.12 -1.12
C PRO A 9 -6.39 33.94 -0.48
N SER A 10 -6.55 33.94 0.85
CA SER A 10 -7.37 32.96 1.57
C SER A 10 -8.88 33.28 1.50
N ALA A 11 -9.72 32.23 1.40
CA ALA A 11 -11.15 32.34 1.05
C ALA A 11 -12.11 32.32 2.26
N THR A 12 -11.74 32.89 3.41
CA THR A 12 -12.47 32.76 4.68
C THR A 12 -13.67 33.72 4.83
N ALA A 13 -14.75 33.55 4.03
CA ALA A 13 -16.01 34.29 4.22
C ALA A 13 -17.27 33.69 3.53
N ALA A 14 -17.64 32.42 3.79
CA ALA A 14 -18.90 31.85 3.27
C ALA A 14 -19.65 30.90 4.24
N THR A 15 -18.96 29.91 4.81
CA THR A 15 -19.57 28.73 5.44
C THR A 15 -19.98 28.95 6.91
N LEU A 16 -20.95 29.84 7.16
CA LEU A 16 -21.44 30.14 8.52
C LEU A 16 -22.98 30.12 8.67
N ALA A 17 -23.69 29.54 7.70
CA ALA A 17 -25.16 29.57 7.63
C ALA A 17 -25.88 28.21 7.73
N LEU A 18 -25.18 27.07 7.62
CA LEU A 18 -25.83 25.76 7.42
C LEU A 18 -25.96 24.88 8.68
N VAL A 19 -25.12 25.10 9.70
CA VAL A 19 -25.00 24.24 10.90
C VAL A 19 -26.27 24.20 11.77
N ALA A 20 -27.17 25.19 11.63
CA ALA A 20 -28.30 25.39 12.54
C ALA A 20 -29.50 24.42 12.37
N LEU A 21 -29.54 23.58 11.33
CA LEU A 21 -30.77 22.85 10.96
C LEU A 21 -30.80 21.35 11.33
N VAL A 22 -29.64 20.69 11.48
CA VAL A 22 -29.56 19.21 11.61
C VAL A 22 -29.89 18.72 13.03
N VAL A 23 -29.67 19.54 14.06
CA VAL A 23 -29.79 19.16 15.49
C VAL A 23 -31.22 18.76 15.92
N ALA A 24 -32.24 19.08 15.12
CA ALA A 24 -33.65 18.92 15.49
C ALA A 24 -34.21 17.48 15.44
N ILE A 25 -33.54 16.53 14.77
CA ILE A 25 -34.12 15.20 14.45
C ILE A 25 -33.70 14.09 15.43
N ALA A 26 -32.54 14.21 16.08
CA ALA A 26 -31.97 13.14 16.93
C ALA A 26 -32.77 12.83 18.23
N ALA A 27 -33.68 13.71 18.64
CA ALA A 27 -34.40 13.60 19.92
C ALA A 27 -35.61 12.63 19.92
N GLY A 28 -36.02 12.09 18.76
CA GLY A 28 -37.27 11.32 18.63
C GLY A 28 -37.17 9.80 18.78
N GLY A 29 -35.97 9.21 18.66
CA GLY A 29 -35.82 7.76 18.43
C GLY A 29 -35.90 6.85 19.67
N LEU A 30 -35.85 7.38 20.89
CA LEU A 30 -35.54 6.60 22.10
C LEU A 30 -36.76 6.05 22.85
N TRP A 31 -37.74 5.45 22.15
CA TRP A 31 -38.97 4.92 22.77
C TRP A 31 -39.47 3.57 22.23
N TRP A 32 -38.59 2.61 21.87
CA TRP A 32 -39.07 1.25 21.56
C TRP A 32 -38.13 0.10 21.96
N VAL A 33 -37.92 -0.09 23.26
CA VAL A 33 -37.37 -1.34 23.82
C VAL A 33 -38.11 -1.71 25.11
N ARG A 34 -39.08 -2.64 25.01
CA ARG A 34 -39.46 -3.71 25.98
C ARG A 34 -40.90 -4.21 25.80
N HIS A 35 -41.07 -5.50 25.49
CA HIS A 35 -41.71 -6.53 26.34
C HIS A 35 -42.34 -7.69 25.55
N GLN A 36 -41.79 -8.89 25.72
CA GLN A 36 -42.45 -10.21 25.91
C GLN A 36 -41.45 -11.34 25.63
N ASP A 37 -41.58 -12.56 26.14
CA ASP A 37 -41.80 -13.06 27.53
C ASP A 37 -41.69 -14.61 27.43
N GLU A 38 -41.06 -15.27 28.40
CA GLU A 38 -41.00 -16.75 28.54
C GLU A 38 -41.80 -17.21 29.81
N PRO A 39 -41.86 -18.49 30.27
CA PRO A 39 -41.33 -19.78 29.76
C PRO A 39 -42.30 -21.00 29.83
N ALA A 40 -41.90 -22.15 29.25
CA ALA A 40 -42.11 -23.56 29.72
C ALA A 40 -41.75 -24.57 28.59
N GLY A 41 -41.29 -25.81 28.82
CA GLY A 41 -41.04 -26.57 30.06
C GLY A 41 -40.17 -27.82 29.78
N ALA A 42 -39.94 -28.70 30.76
CA ALA A 42 -38.78 -29.63 30.78
C ALA A 42 -39.08 -31.15 30.70
N GLY A 43 -38.05 -31.93 30.32
CA GLY A 43 -37.95 -33.40 30.48
C GLY A 43 -37.09 -34.06 29.36
N GLY A 44 -36.32 -35.14 29.59
CA GLY A 44 -35.95 -35.83 30.84
C GLY A 44 -35.45 -37.27 30.62
N GLY A 45 -34.24 -37.58 31.12
CA GLY A 45 -33.61 -38.93 31.09
C GLY A 45 -32.66 -39.15 29.88
N THR A 46 -31.43 -39.69 29.92
CA THR A 46 -30.57 -40.52 30.83
C THR A 46 -30.41 -41.99 30.42
N THR A 47 -29.16 -42.49 30.59
CA THR A 47 -28.63 -43.89 30.51
C THR A 47 -28.28 -44.46 29.12
N SER A 48 -27.26 -45.34 28.96
CA SER A 48 -25.93 -45.49 29.63
C SER A 48 -25.08 -46.58 28.92
N THR A 49 -23.74 -46.58 29.13
CA THR A 49 -22.79 -47.74 28.97
C THR A 49 -22.63 -48.33 27.55
N SER A 50 -21.52 -48.98 27.12
CA SER A 50 -20.16 -49.28 27.65
C SER A 50 -19.30 -49.80 26.46
N GLY A 51 -17.95 -49.87 26.44
CA GLY A 51 -16.90 -49.53 27.41
C GLY A 51 -15.58 -50.29 27.07
N THR A 52 -14.50 -50.06 27.85
CA THR A 52 -13.22 -50.86 27.94
C THR A 52 -12.33 -51.05 26.68
N GLY A 53 -10.99 -51.07 26.75
CA GLY A 53 -10.05 -50.80 27.85
C GLY A 53 -8.60 -51.35 27.58
N GLY A 54 -7.60 -50.85 28.33
CA GLY A 54 -6.19 -51.32 28.35
C GLY A 54 -5.16 -50.22 27.96
N THR A 55 -4.10 -49.83 28.72
CA THR A 55 -2.95 -50.55 29.38
C THR A 55 -1.84 -50.98 28.39
N ASP A 56 -0.54 -50.70 28.56
CA ASP A 56 0.27 -50.17 29.69
C ASP A 56 1.54 -49.40 29.23
N GLU A 57 2.20 -48.71 30.19
CA GLU A 57 3.58 -48.16 30.16
C GLU A 57 4.55 -49.13 30.94
N PRO A 58 5.88 -48.91 31.23
CA PRO A 58 6.70 -47.68 31.21
C PRO A 58 8.23 -47.79 30.83
N ARG A 59 8.97 -46.67 30.96
CA ARG A 59 10.43 -46.50 31.33
C ARG A 59 11.58 -46.96 30.40
N ASP A 60 12.61 -46.10 30.24
CA ASP A 60 13.86 -46.17 31.06
C ASP A 60 14.62 -44.80 31.14
N ARG A 61 15.82 -44.73 31.76
CA ARG A 61 16.54 -43.50 32.18
C ARG A 61 18.07 -43.48 31.93
N GLY A 62 18.65 -42.27 31.84
CA GLY A 62 20.10 -41.95 31.96
C GLY A 62 20.51 -40.77 31.04
N GLY A 63 21.42 -39.83 31.33
CA GLY A 63 22.41 -39.66 32.43
C GLY A 63 23.85 -39.97 31.95
N ASN A 64 24.91 -39.17 32.15
CA ASN A 64 25.13 -37.90 32.89
C ASN A 64 26.49 -37.22 32.46
N GLY A 65 26.71 -35.93 32.76
CA GLY A 65 27.98 -35.17 32.62
C GLY A 65 28.11 -34.31 31.33
N GLY A 66 28.72 -33.12 31.29
CA GLY A 66 29.49 -32.33 32.27
C GLY A 66 31.02 -32.42 32.04
N SER A 67 31.82 -31.35 31.94
CA SER A 67 31.60 -29.88 31.95
C SER A 67 32.71 -29.20 31.07
N ASP A 68 33.12 -27.92 31.09
CA ASP A 68 32.94 -26.75 31.97
C ASP A 68 33.34 -25.40 31.30
N GLY A 69 33.00 -24.26 31.93
CA GLY A 69 33.50 -22.89 31.62
C GLY A 69 32.97 -22.21 30.34
N THR A 70 32.86 -20.88 30.24
CA THR A 70 32.95 -19.75 31.20
C THR A 70 31.98 -18.65 30.74
N GLY A 71 31.43 -17.84 31.64
CA GLY A 71 30.34 -16.91 31.31
C GLY A 71 30.76 -15.55 30.72
N ASP A 72 29.78 -14.89 30.11
CA ASP A 72 29.63 -13.42 30.15
C ASP A 72 28.13 -13.08 30.26
N GLY A 73 27.80 -11.91 30.80
CA GLY A 73 26.44 -11.48 31.11
C GLY A 73 25.79 -10.67 30.00
N GLY A 74 24.92 -11.30 29.20
CA GLY A 74 24.07 -10.62 28.24
C GLY A 74 22.64 -11.15 28.31
N GLY A 75 21.67 -10.28 28.58
CA GLY A 75 20.26 -10.64 28.63
C GLY A 75 19.78 -11.10 27.26
N ARG A 76 19.44 -12.40 27.13
CA ARG A 76 18.72 -12.89 25.96
C ARG A 76 17.27 -12.48 26.12
N GLY A 77 16.88 -11.40 25.43
CA GLY A 77 15.48 -11.23 25.07
C GLY A 77 15.05 -12.42 24.22
N ASP A 78 13.98 -13.09 24.63
CA ASP A 78 13.30 -14.10 23.86
C ASP A 78 12.54 -13.41 22.72
N GLY A 79 13.09 -13.51 21.51
CA GLY A 79 12.56 -12.88 20.30
C GLY A 79 11.25 -13.49 19.83
N SER A 80 10.19 -13.26 20.60
CA SER A 80 8.78 -13.54 20.30
C SER A 80 7.90 -12.29 20.36
N ASP A 81 8.52 -11.11 20.44
CA ASP A 81 7.88 -9.85 20.07
C ASP A 81 7.54 -9.89 18.57
N ALA A 82 6.34 -10.36 18.26
CA ALA A 82 5.75 -10.16 16.94
C ALA A 82 5.63 -8.64 16.72
N ASN A 83 5.99 -8.17 15.52
CA ASN A 83 5.93 -6.74 15.23
C ASN A 83 4.49 -6.24 15.48
N PRO A 84 4.26 -5.29 16.40
CA PRO A 84 2.93 -5.06 16.95
C PRO A 84 1.95 -4.39 15.96
N GLY A 85 2.44 -4.02 14.77
CA GLY A 85 1.79 -3.09 13.87
C GLY A 85 2.30 -1.67 14.09
N LEU A 86 1.64 -0.69 13.46
CA LEU A 86 2.06 0.73 13.50
C LEU A 86 1.61 1.43 14.80
N GLY A 87 0.56 0.91 15.44
CA GLY A 87 0.11 1.34 16.77
C GLY A 87 -0.61 2.69 16.81
N GLU A 88 -0.85 3.17 18.04
CA GLU A 88 -1.72 4.32 18.34
C GLU A 88 -1.21 5.65 17.73
N ALA A 89 0.11 5.84 17.59
CA ALA A 89 0.67 7.06 17.02
C ALA A 89 0.39 7.22 15.52
N ALA A 90 0.27 6.11 14.78
CA ALA A 90 -0.13 6.13 13.37
C ALA A 90 -1.64 6.35 13.21
N GLU A 91 -2.44 5.93 14.18
CA GLU A 91 -3.88 6.23 14.27
C GLU A 91 -4.12 7.72 14.58
N GLU A 92 -3.30 8.32 15.45
CA GLU A 92 -3.34 9.76 15.75
C GLU A 92 -2.96 10.64 14.55
N ILE A 93 -2.04 10.19 13.69
CA ILE A 93 -1.67 10.90 12.45
C ILE A 93 -2.78 10.82 11.40
N ALA A 94 -3.38 9.65 11.20
CA ALA A 94 -4.52 9.51 10.27
C ALA A 94 -5.76 10.33 10.68
N GLY A 95 -5.87 10.69 11.97
CA GLY A 95 -6.94 11.54 12.49
C GLY A 95 -6.72 13.06 12.36
N GLN A 96 -5.65 13.52 11.70
CA GLN A 96 -5.36 14.95 11.51
C GLN A 96 -6.06 15.53 10.27
N ASP A 97 -6.09 16.86 10.16
CA ASP A 97 -6.52 17.56 8.94
C ASP A 97 -5.51 17.35 7.80
N PHE A 98 -5.92 17.52 6.53
CA PHE A 98 -5.01 17.41 5.39
C PHE A 98 -4.02 18.60 5.33
N PRO A 99 -2.73 18.40 5.00
CA PRO A 99 -1.72 19.47 5.03
C PRO A 99 -1.82 20.50 3.90
N ASP A 100 -1.45 21.75 4.20
CA ASP A 100 -1.33 22.87 3.23
C ASP A 100 -0.17 22.67 2.21
N ASP A 101 0.84 21.87 2.54
CA ASP A 101 2.07 21.63 1.76
C ASP A 101 2.44 20.13 1.82
N PRO A 102 1.66 19.25 1.13
CA PRO A 102 1.75 17.79 1.23
C PRO A 102 3.00 17.18 0.59
N ARG A 103 3.39 15.99 1.08
CA ARG A 103 4.41 15.11 0.50
C ARG A 103 3.84 13.71 0.29
N VAL A 104 4.25 13.01 -0.78
CA VAL A 104 3.75 11.68 -1.10
C VAL A 104 4.86 10.62 -1.19
N VAL A 105 4.71 9.54 -0.43
CA VAL A 105 5.61 8.38 -0.44
C VAL A 105 4.90 7.18 -1.05
N VAL A 106 5.28 6.81 -2.27
CA VAL A 106 4.73 5.63 -2.96
C VAL A 106 5.62 4.43 -2.70
N ILE A 107 5.11 3.40 -2.02
CA ILE A 107 5.81 2.13 -1.82
C ILE A 107 5.17 1.04 -2.69
N SER A 108 5.89 0.59 -3.72
CA SER A 108 5.47 -0.55 -4.54
C SER A 108 6.17 -1.83 -4.07
N VAL A 109 5.37 -2.84 -3.72
CA VAL A 109 5.86 -4.14 -3.24
C VAL A 109 5.79 -5.18 -4.36
N ASP A 110 6.92 -5.34 -5.05
CA ASP A 110 7.05 -6.13 -6.28
C ASP A 110 6.65 -7.61 -6.10
N GLY A 111 5.61 -8.04 -6.80
CA GLY A 111 5.06 -9.40 -6.74
C GLY A 111 4.09 -9.70 -5.58
N LEU A 112 3.66 -8.70 -4.80
CA LEU A 112 2.71 -8.86 -3.68
C LEU A 112 1.24 -8.83 -4.16
N GLY A 113 0.66 -10.02 -4.39
CA GLY A 113 -0.78 -10.17 -4.59
C GLY A 113 -1.56 -10.17 -3.27
N SER A 114 -2.79 -9.67 -3.27
CA SER A 114 -3.61 -9.48 -2.05
C SER A 114 -3.84 -10.77 -1.24
N LEU A 115 -3.78 -11.93 -1.89
CA LEU A 115 -3.83 -13.27 -1.28
C LEU A 115 -2.82 -13.46 -0.12
N TRP A 116 -1.78 -12.64 -0.06
CA TRP A 116 -0.69 -12.75 0.91
C TRP A 116 -0.72 -11.68 2.01
N VAL A 117 -1.70 -10.78 1.97
CA VAL A 117 -1.87 -9.67 2.94
C VAL A 117 -2.86 -10.08 4.02
N SER A 118 -2.41 -10.15 5.27
CA SER A 118 -3.24 -10.38 6.46
C SER A 118 -2.53 -9.84 7.71
N LYS A 119 -3.24 -9.69 8.83
CA LYS A 119 -2.63 -9.18 10.08
C LYS A 119 -1.55 -10.12 10.64
N GLU A 120 -1.56 -11.39 10.25
CA GLU A 120 -0.56 -12.40 10.64
C GLU A 120 0.67 -12.46 9.73
N SER A 121 0.54 -12.10 8.44
CA SER A 121 1.65 -12.15 7.46
C SER A 121 2.27 -10.78 7.19
N THR A 122 1.48 -9.72 7.33
CA THR A 122 1.80 -8.34 6.97
C THR A 122 1.10 -7.36 7.95
N PRO A 123 1.49 -7.34 9.24
CA PRO A 123 0.84 -6.50 10.25
C PRO A 123 0.88 -5.01 9.93
N ALA A 124 1.94 -4.49 9.31
CA ALA A 124 2.01 -3.06 8.98
C ALA A 124 1.02 -2.68 7.87
N LEU A 125 0.95 -3.47 6.78
CA LEU A 125 -0.09 -3.29 5.76
C LEU A 125 -1.50 -3.46 6.31
N ALA A 126 -1.71 -4.37 7.27
CA ALA A 126 -3.01 -4.60 7.89
C ALA A 126 -3.46 -3.44 8.78
N ASP A 127 -2.51 -2.71 9.40
CA ASP A 127 -2.79 -1.49 10.16
C ASP A 127 -3.04 -0.30 9.24
N LEU A 128 -2.25 -0.11 8.16
CA LEU A 128 -2.53 0.90 7.14
C LEU A 128 -3.93 0.72 6.53
N LEU A 129 -4.33 -0.53 6.24
CA LEU A 129 -5.67 -0.88 5.73
C LEU A 129 -6.81 -0.68 6.76
N ALA A 130 -6.49 -0.49 8.04
CA ALA A 130 -7.46 -0.21 9.10
C ALA A 130 -7.51 1.28 9.49
N GLN A 131 -6.40 2.01 9.27
CA GLN A 131 -6.22 3.41 9.63
C GLN A 131 -6.34 4.37 8.45
N GLY A 132 -6.45 3.89 7.20
CA GLY A 132 -6.50 4.72 5.99
C GLY A 132 -7.50 4.23 4.93
N ALA A 133 -7.49 4.87 3.77
CA ALA A 133 -8.33 4.54 2.63
C ALA A 133 -7.69 3.40 1.82
N GLY A 134 -8.28 2.21 1.79
CA GLY A 134 -7.64 1.09 1.08
C GLY A 134 -8.59 0.01 0.57
N THR A 135 -8.07 -0.91 -0.23
CA THR A 135 -8.77 -2.13 -0.62
C THR A 135 -7.80 -3.25 -0.97
N LEU A 136 -8.23 -4.49 -0.72
CA LEU A 136 -7.53 -5.69 -1.19
C LEU A 136 -7.97 -6.14 -2.59
N ASN A 137 -8.94 -5.46 -3.23
CA ASN A 137 -9.45 -5.83 -4.55
C ASN A 137 -9.14 -4.82 -5.66
N ALA A 138 -7.99 -4.14 -5.60
CA ALA A 138 -7.48 -3.32 -6.70
C ALA A 138 -6.90 -4.20 -7.83
N ARG A 139 -6.57 -3.59 -8.97
CA ARG A 139 -6.17 -4.30 -10.20
C ARG A 139 -4.88 -3.82 -10.84
N THR A 140 -4.14 -4.77 -11.39
CA THR A 140 -3.11 -4.48 -12.40
C THR A 140 -3.73 -3.96 -13.69
N GLU A 141 -2.87 -3.48 -14.57
CA GLU A 141 -3.17 -3.36 -15.99
C GLU A 141 -3.64 -4.69 -16.62
N VAL A 142 -4.39 -4.59 -17.71
CA VAL A 142 -5.12 -5.70 -18.36
C VAL A 142 -4.28 -6.44 -19.40
N GLU A 143 -3.34 -5.75 -20.04
CA GLU A 143 -2.42 -6.31 -21.04
C GLU A 143 -1.35 -7.19 -20.43
N LYS A 144 -0.90 -6.87 -19.20
CA LYS A 144 0.24 -7.50 -18.52
C LYS A 144 0.10 -7.43 -17.00
N THR A 145 0.46 -8.52 -16.35
CA THR A 145 0.72 -8.64 -14.91
C THR A 145 2.24 -8.74 -14.71
N VAL A 146 2.99 -7.66 -14.98
CA VAL A 146 4.46 -7.70 -15.14
C VAL A 146 5.11 -6.39 -14.69
N THR A 147 6.22 -6.49 -13.94
CA THR A 147 6.94 -5.39 -13.27
C THR A 147 7.10 -4.09 -14.05
N LEU A 148 8.04 -4.00 -15.01
CA LEU A 148 8.36 -2.72 -15.65
C LEU A 148 7.17 -2.11 -16.42
N PRO A 149 6.31 -2.89 -17.10
CA PRO A 149 5.04 -2.39 -17.62
C PRO A 149 4.16 -1.74 -16.55
N ASN A 150 3.75 -2.47 -15.50
CA ASN A 150 2.79 -1.99 -14.50
C ASN A 150 3.32 -0.81 -13.69
N HIS A 151 4.60 -0.84 -13.32
CA HIS A 151 5.22 0.31 -12.68
C HIS A 151 5.29 1.52 -13.61
N THR A 152 5.39 1.34 -14.93
CA THR A 152 5.32 2.48 -15.86
C THR A 152 3.88 3.01 -15.91
N GLY A 153 2.85 2.15 -15.87
CA GLY A 153 1.47 2.58 -15.62
C GLY A 153 1.33 3.43 -14.35
N MET A 154 1.82 2.94 -13.19
CA MET A 154 1.82 3.64 -11.89
C MET A 154 2.40 5.06 -11.91
N VAL A 155 3.33 5.37 -12.83
CA VAL A 155 3.97 6.70 -12.91
C VAL A 155 3.55 7.51 -14.12
N THR A 156 2.63 7.02 -14.97
CA THR A 156 2.16 7.71 -16.19
C THR A 156 0.64 7.80 -16.31
N GLY A 157 -0.12 7.05 -15.51
CA GLY A 157 -1.58 6.99 -15.58
C GLY A 157 -2.10 6.35 -16.86
N LEU A 158 -1.24 5.66 -17.62
CA LEU A 158 -1.53 5.09 -18.94
C LEU A 158 -1.55 3.57 -18.90
N ARG A 159 -2.32 2.96 -19.81
CA ARG A 159 -2.25 1.52 -20.12
C ARG A 159 -0.96 1.13 -20.89
N VAL A 160 -0.66 -0.17 -20.99
CA VAL A 160 0.50 -0.67 -21.77
C VAL A 160 0.39 -0.43 -23.28
N ASP A 161 -0.79 -0.63 -23.88
CA ASP A 161 -0.93 -0.67 -25.35
C ASP A 161 -0.85 0.71 -26.02
N ALA A 162 0.35 1.05 -26.51
CA ALA A 162 0.62 2.25 -27.31
C ALA A 162 -0.19 2.34 -28.62
N SER A 163 -0.80 1.26 -29.12
CA SER A 163 -1.74 1.35 -30.24
C SER A 163 -3.09 1.98 -29.85
N GLN A 164 -3.38 2.04 -28.55
CA GLN A 164 -4.59 2.62 -27.96
C GLN A 164 -4.34 3.94 -27.20
N GLY A 165 -3.10 4.45 -27.19
CA GLY A 165 -2.68 5.65 -26.44
C GLY A 165 -1.67 5.38 -25.32
N GLY A 166 -1.47 4.11 -24.96
CA GLY A 166 -0.65 3.67 -23.82
C GLY A 166 0.85 3.98 -23.87
N HIS A 167 1.53 3.82 -22.73
CA HIS A 167 2.95 4.15 -22.55
C HIS A 167 3.92 3.22 -23.31
N GLY A 168 3.46 2.08 -23.83
CA GLY A 168 4.19 1.22 -24.77
C GLY A 168 5.28 0.31 -24.18
N VAL A 169 5.52 0.36 -22.87
CA VAL A 169 6.59 -0.42 -22.22
C VAL A 169 6.16 -1.87 -22.06
N THR A 170 6.56 -2.71 -23.00
CA THR A 170 6.08 -4.10 -23.13
C THR A 170 7.09 -5.16 -22.66
N TRP A 171 8.33 -4.75 -22.33
CA TRP A 171 9.45 -5.61 -21.91
C TRP A 171 9.69 -5.55 -20.39
N ASN A 172 10.49 -6.47 -19.84
CA ASN A 172 10.79 -6.54 -18.40
C ASN A 172 12.29 -6.74 -18.09
N TYR A 173 13.18 -6.22 -18.94
CA TYR A 173 14.64 -6.32 -18.85
C TYR A 173 15.31 -4.98 -19.18
N THR A 174 16.53 -4.76 -18.67
CA THR A 174 17.33 -3.55 -18.93
C THR A 174 17.60 -3.40 -20.44
N SER A 175 17.18 -2.29 -21.05
CA SER A 175 17.36 -2.06 -22.50
C SER A 175 17.25 -0.58 -22.86
N HIS A 176 17.77 -0.21 -24.04
CA HIS A 176 17.70 1.17 -24.57
C HIS A 176 16.32 1.55 -25.15
N GLN A 177 15.29 0.73 -24.98
CA GLN A 177 13.90 1.12 -25.27
C GLN A 177 13.40 2.10 -24.21
N SER A 178 12.41 2.91 -24.56
CA SER A 178 11.78 3.93 -23.71
C SER A 178 10.27 3.94 -23.94
N VAL A 179 9.53 4.69 -23.12
CA VAL A 179 8.10 5.00 -23.31
C VAL A 179 7.78 5.54 -24.71
N ALA A 180 6.50 5.53 -25.08
CA ALA A 180 6.03 6.15 -26.32
C ALA A 180 6.44 7.65 -26.39
N PRO A 181 6.79 8.18 -27.58
CA PRO A 181 7.26 9.56 -27.70
C PRO A 181 6.20 10.58 -27.26
N GLY A 182 6.49 11.35 -26.21
CA GLY A 182 5.57 12.35 -25.64
C GLY A 182 4.72 11.85 -24.46
N THR A 183 4.94 10.61 -23.98
CA THR A 183 4.40 10.14 -22.69
C THR A 183 5.05 10.89 -21.53
N GLU A 184 4.24 11.64 -20.79
CA GLU A 184 4.64 12.26 -19.52
C GLU A 184 4.53 11.30 -18.34
N SER A 185 4.93 11.80 -17.17
CA SER A 185 4.84 11.09 -15.90
C SER A 185 4.41 12.04 -14.78
N VAL A 186 4.09 11.45 -13.62
CA VAL A 186 3.99 12.17 -12.35
C VAL A 186 5.24 13.01 -12.10
N PHE A 187 6.42 12.46 -12.36
CA PHE A 187 7.72 13.13 -12.23
C PHE A 187 7.82 14.39 -13.10
N SER A 188 7.47 14.31 -14.40
CA SER A 188 7.51 15.51 -15.27
C SER A 188 6.39 16.51 -14.98
N THR A 189 5.31 16.08 -14.31
CA THR A 189 4.25 16.98 -13.85
C THR A 189 4.69 17.77 -12.60
N ILE A 190 5.52 17.17 -11.75
CA ILE A 190 6.17 17.82 -10.60
C ILE A 190 7.30 18.78 -11.05
N ASP A 191 8.16 18.36 -12.01
CA ASP A 191 9.21 19.22 -12.64
C ASP A 191 8.59 20.47 -13.32
N ASP A 192 7.51 20.31 -14.09
CA ASP A 192 6.79 21.43 -14.72
C ASP A 192 6.12 22.37 -13.68
N ALA A 193 5.82 21.90 -12.47
CA ALA A 193 5.33 22.70 -11.36
C ALA A 193 6.46 23.38 -10.54
N GLY A 194 7.69 22.86 -10.63
CA GLY A 194 8.86 23.33 -9.90
C GLY A 194 9.12 22.63 -8.56
N GLY A 195 8.56 21.44 -8.36
CA GLY A 195 8.89 20.53 -7.25
C GLY A 195 10.01 19.53 -7.60
N GLU A 196 10.41 18.68 -6.66
CA GLU A 196 11.52 17.71 -6.80
C GLU A 196 11.06 16.26 -6.51
N SER A 197 11.68 15.27 -7.18
CA SER A 197 11.25 13.86 -7.16
C SER A 197 12.39 12.84 -7.03
N ALA A 198 12.24 11.89 -6.11
CA ALA A 198 13.19 10.79 -5.88
C ALA A 198 12.62 9.40 -6.18
N VAL A 199 13.48 8.50 -6.68
CA VAL A 199 13.14 7.11 -7.02
C VAL A 199 14.20 6.15 -6.48
N PHE A 200 13.76 5.20 -5.64
CA PHE A 200 14.57 4.17 -5.01
C PHE A 200 14.12 2.77 -5.48
N ALA A 201 14.84 2.17 -6.43
CA ALA A 201 14.42 0.90 -7.04
C ALA A 201 15.39 -0.28 -6.83
N GLY A 202 14.82 -1.42 -6.44
CA GLY A 202 15.54 -2.67 -6.20
C GLY A 202 15.89 -3.51 -7.45
N LYS A 203 15.45 -3.10 -8.65
CA LYS A 203 15.71 -3.80 -9.92
C LYS A 203 16.40 -2.86 -10.91
N GLU A 204 17.43 -3.34 -11.61
CA GLU A 204 18.24 -2.51 -12.52
C GLU A 204 17.43 -1.81 -13.63
N LYS A 205 16.41 -2.49 -14.16
CA LYS A 205 15.58 -2.05 -15.30
C LYS A 205 14.90 -0.68 -15.16
N PHE A 206 14.80 -0.15 -13.93
CA PHE A 206 14.23 1.18 -13.66
C PHE A 206 15.16 2.34 -14.07
N GLU A 207 16.41 2.06 -14.42
CA GLU A 207 17.30 3.01 -15.14
C GLU A 207 16.74 3.49 -16.49
N MET A 208 15.67 2.87 -17.00
CA MET A 208 14.88 3.36 -18.13
C MET A 208 14.16 4.69 -17.81
N TRP A 209 13.62 4.88 -16.61
CA TRP A 209 12.85 6.10 -16.26
C TRP A 209 13.71 7.37 -16.28
N GLY A 210 14.93 7.31 -15.75
CA GLY A 210 15.88 8.43 -15.83
C GLY A 210 16.35 8.78 -17.27
N ARG A 211 16.01 7.94 -18.27
CA ARG A 211 16.13 8.28 -19.70
C ARG A 211 14.81 8.74 -20.33
N ALA A 212 13.67 8.27 -19.82
CA ALA A 212 12.34 8.66 -20.29
C ALA A 212 12.04 10.12 -19.92
N TRP A 213 12.30 10.49 -18.66
CA TRP A 213 12.02 11.82 -18.10
C TRP A 213 13.30 12.43 -17.52
N PRO A 214 14.29 12.78 -18.37
CA PRO A 214 15.59 13.25 -17.90
C PRO A 214 15.48 14.66 -17.29
N ARG A 215 16.03 14.80 -16.07
CA ARG A 215 15.92 15.93 -15.11
C ARG A 215 14.69 15.93 -14.21
N ALA A 216 13.57 15.34 -14.62
CA ALA A 216 12.36 15.29 -13.79
C ALA A 216 12.44 14.28 -12.61
N ILE A 217 13.55 13.56 -12.48
CA ILE A 217 13.87 12.71 -11.34
C ILE A 217 15.25 13.16 -10.85
N ASP A 218 15.27 13.92 -9.77
CA ASP A 218 16.45 14.54 -9.19
C ASP A 218 17.39 13.50 -8.59
N GLN A 219 16.82 12.48 -7.93
CA GLN A 219 17.58 11.41 -7.30
C GLN A 219 17.08 10.01 -7.66
N LEU A 220 17.74 9.36 -8.63
CA LEU A 220 17.49 7.97 -9.03
C LEU A 220 18.51 7.01 -8.42
N VAL A 221 18.10 6.21 -7.43
CA VAL A 221 18.92 5.21 -6.73
C VAL A 221 18.51 3.79 -7.13
N ILE A 222 19.37 3.12 -7.89
CA ILE A 222 19.23 1.69 -8.24
C ILE A 222 20.10 0.85 -7.29
N ASN A 223 19.49 0.05 -6.42
CA ASN A 223 20.24 -0.79 -5.47
C ASN A 223 19.52 -2.12 -5.13
N PRO A 224 20.00 -3.27 -5.63
CA PRO A 224 19.39 -4.58 -5.36
C PRO A 224 19.59 -5.11 -3.93
N ARG A 225 20.28 -4.37 -3.05
CA ARG A 225 20.39 -4.68 -1.62
C ARG A 225 19.29 -3.97 -0.85
N GLN A 226 18.08 -4.52 -0.87
CA GLN A 226 16.86 -3.90 -0.29
C GLN A 226 17.06 -3.20 1.07
N PRO A 227 17.73 -3.77 2.10
CA PRO A 227 17.93 -3.06 3.38
C PRO A 227 18.71 -1.74 3.24
N ALA A 228 19.67 -1.68 2.32
CA ALA A 228 20.44 -0.46 2.03
C ALA A 228 19.70 0.49 1.07
N LEU A 229 18.74 -0.01 0.28
CA LEU A 229 17.83 0.83 -0.50
C LEU A 229 16.83 1.54 0.42
N VAL A 230 16.21 0.80 1.35
CA VAL A 230 15.25 1.32 2.34
C VAL A 230 15.93 2.32 3.28
N THR A 231 17.14 2.04 3.77
CA THR A 231 17.91 3.03 4.54
C THR A 231 18.26 4.27 3.73
N ALA A 232 18.51 4.15 2.41
CA ALA A 232 18.75 5.32 1.57
C ALA A 232 17.48 6.17 1.40
N ALA A 233 16.31 5.55 1.19
CA ALA A 233 15.03 6.25 1.11
C ALA A 233 14.68 6.97 2.44
N ILE A 234 14.86 6.31 3.58
CA ILE A 234 14.64 6.93 4.91
C ILE A 234 15.62 8.09 5.16
N THR A 235 16.88 7.95 4.73
CA THR A 235 17.88 9.05 4.82
C THR A 235 17.49 10.25 3.95
N ASP A 236 16.70 10.03 2.91
CA ASP A 236 16.24 11.04 1.97
C ASP A 236 14.99 11.77 2.45
N LEU A 237 14.03 11.04 3.03
CA LEU A 237 12.83 11.61 3.67
C LEU A 237 13.22 12.62 4.76
N HIS A 238 14.16 12.29 5.64
CA HIS A 238 14.65 13.21 6.68
C HIS A 238 15.46 14.42 6.17
N LYS A 239 15.62 14.60 4.85
CA LYS A 239 16.08 15.87 4.28
C LYS A 239 14.94 16.84 3.99
N GLN A 240 13.73 16.33 3.77
CA GLN A 240 12.54 17.07 3.31
C GLN A 240 12.76 17.82 1.97
N GLU A 241 13.64 17.30 1.10
CA GLU A 241 13.98 17.90 -0.21
C GLU A 241 12.95 17.62 -1.32
N HIS A 242 12.33 16.44 -1.33
CA HIS A 242 11.45 15.99 -2.42
C HIS A 242 9.97 15.98 -2.01
N ASP A 243 9.09 16.25 -2.97
CA ASP A 243 7.63 16.19 -2.81
C ASP A 243 7.09 14.76 -3.06
N LEU A 244 7.78 14.00 -3.92
CA LEU A 244 7.50 12.60 -4.22
C LEU A 244 8.72 11.71 -3.96
N VAL A 245 8.54 10.66 -3.16
CA VAL A 245 9.52 9.57 -2.99
C VAL A 245 8.91 8.23 -3.41
N PHE A 246 9.37 7.68 -4.53
CA PHE A 246 8.93 6.36 -5.04
C PHE A 246 9.90 5.25 -4.61
N LEU A 247 9.47 4.35 -3.73
CA LEU A 247 10.25 3.21 -3.21
C LEU A 247 9.72 1.87 -3.75
N HIS A 248 10.59 1.13 -4.46
CA HIS A 248 10.28 -0.18 -5.02
C HIS A 248 11.00 -1.30 -4.24
N LEU A 249 10.23 -2.17 -3.57
CA LEU A 249 10.72 -3.30 -2.79
C LEU A 249 10.73 -4.60 -3.62
N ALA A 250 11.89 -4.98 -4.16
CA ALA A 250 12.06 -6.12 -5.08
C ALA A 250 11.97 -7.52 -4.44
N GLY A 251 11.79 -7.61 -3.11
CA GLY A 251 11.96 -8.83 -2.32
C GLY A 251 11.01 -9.99 -2.67
N PRO A 252 9.68 -9.80 -2.64
CA PRO A 252 8.72 -10.90 -2.82
C PRO A 252 8.81 -11.57 -4.20
N ASP A 253 8.75 -10.83 -5.31
CA ASP A 253 8.98 -11.39 -6.66
C ASP A 253 10.33 -12.11 -6.78
N SER A 254 11.42 -11.50 -6.27
CA SER A 254 12.75 -12.12 -6.32
C SER A 254 12.78 -13.48 -5.62
N ALA A 255 11.94 -13.69 -4.60
CA ALA A 255 11.72 -14.99 -3.96
C ALA A 255 10.72 -15.87 -4.73
N GLY A 256 9.64 -15.30 -5.27
CA GLY A 256 8.64 -15.96 -6.10
C GLY A 256 9.25 -16.61 -7.34
N HIS A 257 9.97 -15.85 -8.16
CA HIS A 257 10.74 -16.37 -9.30
C HIS A 257 11.79 -17.43 -8.89
N LYS A 258 12.37 -17.34 -7.68
CA LYS A 258 13.47 -18.22 -7.22
C LYS A 258 13.01 -19.51 -6.55
N LYS A 259 11.84 -19.52 -5.90
CA LYS A 259 11.34 -20.62 -5.04
C LYS A 259 9.85 -20.92 -5.18
N GLY A 260 9.08 -20.01 -5.77
CA GLY A 260 7.65 -20.11 -6.02
C GLY A 260 6.84 -19.20 -5.11
N TRP A 261 5.77 -18.60 -5.63
CA TRP A 261 4.80 -17.86 -4.82
C TRP A 261 4.14 -18.79 -3.81
N GLY A 262 3.89 -18.29 -2.59
CA GLY A 262 3.45 -19.09 -1.45
C GLY A 262 4.49 -20.06 -0.85
N SER A 263 5.71 -20.15 -1.41
CA SER A 263 6.78 -20.91 -0.76
C SER A 263 7.23 -20.23 0.54
N ALA A 264 7.77 -20.97 1.50
CA ALA A 264 8.28 -20.39 2.76
C ALA A 264 9.33 -19.27 2.52
N SER A 265 10.11 -19.37 1.46
CA SER A 265 11.07 -18.32 1.05
C SER A 265 10.41 -17.07 0.47
N TYR A 266 9.24 -17.21 -0.14
CA TYR A 266 8.41 -16.09 -0.60
C TYR A 266 7.69 -15.43 0.57
N LEU A 267 7.06 -16.21 1.47
CA LEU A 267 6.41 -15.68 2.67
C LEU A 267 7.40 -14.94 3.60
N THR A 268 8.62 -15.46 3.73
CA THR A 268 9.72 -14.76 4.43
C THR A 268 10.16 -13.47 3.73
N ALA A 269 9.92 -13.33 2.42
CA ALA A 269 10.21 -12.09 1.69
C ALA A 269 9.05 -11.08 1.79
N VAL A 270 7.79 -11.55 1.81
CA VAL A 270 6.59 -10.74 2.11
C VAL A 270 6.69 -10.10 3.49
N ALA A 271 6.91 -10.90 4.54
CA ALA A 271 7.04 -10.39 5.92
C ALA A 271 8.25 -9.45 6.11
N ARG A 272 9.26 -9.51 5.22
CA ARG A 272 10.38 -8.55 5.19
C ARG A 272 10.07 -7.27 4.42
N ALA A 273 9.21 -7.33 3.41
CA ALA A 273 8.73 -6.14 2.73
C ALA A 273 7.77 -5.36 3.62
N ASP A 274 6.87 -6.04 4.34
CA ASP A 274 6.03 -5.43 5.39
C ASP A 274 6.87 -4.78 6.50
N ALA A 275 7.88 -5.48 7.01
CA ALA A 275 8.83 -4.89 7.97
C ALA A 275 9.76 -3.80 7.38
N ASP A 276 9.81 -3.63 6.05
CA ASP A 276 10.49 -2.49 5.41
C ASP A 276 9.51 -1.32 5.15
N VAL A 277 8.21 -1.59 4.93
CA VAL A 277 7.12 -0.58 4.94
C VAL A 277 6.99 0.03 6.34
N ASP A 278 6.89 -0.82 7.37
CA ASP A 278 6.90 -0.44 8.79
C ASP A 278 8.05 0.52 9.13
N ARG A 279 9.27 0.21 8.67
CA ARG A 279 10.45 1.05 8.90
C ARG A 279 10.40 2.41 8.20
N VAL A 280 9.66 2.55 7.09
CA VAL A 280 9.46 3.85 6.42
C VAL A 280 8.37 4.63 7.15
N VAL A 281 7.23 4.02 7.45
CA VAL A 281 6.13 4.68 8.17
C VAL A 281 6.57 5.09 9.58
N SER A 282 7.26 4.21 10.31
CA SER A 282 7.85 4.53 11.62
C SER A 282 8.88 5.66 11.58
N ALA A 283 9.55 5.89 10.44
CA ALA A 283 10.48 7.02 10.28
C ALA A 283 9.75 8.35 10.05
N ILE A 284 8.62 8.32 9.34
CA ILE A 284 7.69 9.44 9.17
C ILE A 284 7.04 9.78 10.53
N VAL A 285 6.43 8.80 11.21
CA VAL A 285 5.75 8.95 12.51
C VAL A 285 6.68 9.48 13.61
N ALA A 286 7.99 9.18 13.55
CA ALA A 286 8.97 9.63 14.54
C ALA A 286 9.50 11.06 14.33
N ASP A 287 9.14 11.71 13.22
CA ASP A 287 9.64 13.01 12.80
C ASP A 287 8.45 13.99 12.63
N PRO A 288 8.19 14.91 13.57
CA PRO A 288 6.95 15.69 13.61
C PRO A 288 6.65 16.55 12.38
N GLU A 289 7.65 16.90 11.57
CA GLU A 289 7.47 17.64 10.32
C GLU A 289 6.99 16.67 9.22
N LEU A 290 7.66 15.52 9.05
CA LEU A 290 7.19 14.47 8.14
C LEU A 290 5.81 13.92 8.53
N ALA A 291 5.55 13.72 9.82
CA ALA A 291 4.28 13.21 10.34
C ALA A 291 3.07 14.12 10.04
N ALA A 292 3.30 15.42 9.89
CA ALA A 292 2.26 16.39 9.56
C ALA A 292 2.07 16.58 8.05
N GLU A 293 3.12 16.35 7.24
CA GLU A 293 3.11 16.63 5.79
C GLU A 293 2.94 15.37 4.91
N THR A 294 3.25 14.17 5.41
CA THR A 294 3.47 12.99 4.53
C THR A 294 2.30 12.02 4.43
N VAL A 295 1.76 11.88 3.22
CA VAL A 295 0.84 10.80 2.82
C VAL A 295 1.63 9.63 2.22
N VAL A 296 1.24 8.40 2.56
CA VAL A 296 1.87 7.15 2.09
C VAL A 296 0.88 6.34 1.27
N ILE A 297 1.27 5.99 0.05
CA ILE A 297 0.53 5.08 -0.84
C ILE A 297 1.28 3.75 -0.90
N VAL A 298 0.63 2.62 -0.65
CA VAL A 298 1.25 1.29 -0.75
C VAL A 298 0.44 0.37 -1.67
N THR A 299 1.10 -0.20 -2.69
CA THR A 299 0.46 -1.07 -3.69
C THR A 299 1.45 -2.08 -4.30
N ALA A 300 1.07 -2.79 -5.37
CA ALA A 300 1.90 -3.74 -6.09
C ALA A 300 1.65 -3.76 -7.61
N ASP A 301 2.62 -4.29 -8.34
CA ASP A 301 2.67 -4.38 -9.80
C ASP A 301 2.03 -5.66 -10.37
N HIS A 302 2.03 -6.73 -9.59
CA HIS A 302 1.33 -7.99 -9.80
C HIS A 302 1.40 -8.85 -8.54
N GLY A 303 0.60 -9.92 -8.51
CA GLY A 303 0.79 -11.03 -7.58
C GLY A 303 1.61 -12.18 -8.16
N GLY A 304 1.21 -13.40 -7.80
CA GLY A 304 1.70 -14.64 -8.38
C GLY A 304 0.94 -15.88 -7.87
N LEU A 305 0.49 -16.71 -8.81
CA LEU A 305 -0.24 -17.97 -8.57
C LEU A 305 0.57 -18.93 -7.67
N PRO A 306 0.04 -19.41 -6.53
CA PRO A 306 0.75 -20.28 -5.59
C PRO A 306 1.41 -21.50 -6.23
N GLY A 307 2.62 -21.83 -5.78
CA GLY A 307 3.42 -22.96 -6.29
C GLY A 307 4.04 -22.74 -7.67
N THR A 308 3.62 -21.72 -8.43
CA THR A 308 4.26 -21.34 -9.70
C THR A 308 5.43 -20.38 -9.49
N ARG A 309 6.21 -20.17 -10.56
CA ARG A 309 7.40 -19.28 -10.58
C ARG A 309 7.31 -18.20 -11.67
N THR A 310 6.09 -17.95 -12.14
CA THR A 310 5.76 -16.95 -13.16
C THR A 310 4.39 -16.35 -12.85
N HIS A 311 4.28 -15.06 -13.09
CA HIS A 311 3.11 -14.21 -12.86
C HIS A 311 2.51 -13.70 -14.19
N SER A 312 3.05 -14.14 -15.33
CA SER A 312 2.73 -13.60 -16.67
C SER A 312 1.41 -14.12 -17.27
N ASP A 313 0.71 -15.03 -16.60
CA ASP A 313 -0.66 -15.42 -16.97
C ASP A 313 -1.64 -14.35 -16.48
N ARG A 314 -1.86 -13.34 -17.33
CA ARG A 314 -2.78 -12.22 -17.08
C ARG A 314 -4.26 -12.63 -16.93
N THR A 315 -4.59 -13.92 -16.97
CA THR A 315 -5.97 -14.40 -16.73
C THR A 315 -6.21 -14.87 -15.30
N ARG A 316 -5.21 -14.76 -14.42
CA ARG A 316 -5.24 -15.24 -13.02
C ARG A 316 -5.49 -14.11 -12.02
N PRO A 317 -6.53 -14.18 -11.16
CA PRO A 317 -6.70 -13.22 -10.08
C PRO A 317 -5.52 -13.21 -9.13
N GLU A 318 -4.86 -14.35 -8.91
CA GLU A 318 -3.65 -14.42 -8.10
C GLU A 318 -2.47 -13.63 -8.70
N ASN A 319 -2.52 -13.26 -9.99
CA ASN A 319 -1.53 -12.42 -10.66
C ASN A 319 -1.99 -10.95 -10.82
N TYR A 320 -3.29 -10.66 -10.97
CA TYR A 320 -3.81 -9.30 -11.22
C TYR A 320 -4.49 -8.60 -10.03
N THR A 321 -4.80 -9.32 -8.94
CA THR A 321 -5.41 -8.73 -7.73
C THR A 321 -4.31 -8.33 -6.75
N VAL A 322 -4.21 -7.03 -6.51
CA VAL A 322 -3.15 -6.37 -5.73
C VAL A 322 -3.75 -5.51 -4.61
N PRO A 323 -3.03 -5.31 -3.49
CA PRO A 323 -3.45 -4.34 -2.49
C PRO A 323 -3.29 -2.91 -3.03
N PHE A 324 -4.10 -1.99 -2.53
CA PHE A 324 -3.92 -0.55 -2.70
C PHE A 324 -4.37 0.10 -1.40
N VAL A 325 -3.53 0.91 -0.77
CA VAL A 325 -3.88 1.64 0.45
C VAL A 325 -3.19 3.00 0.47
N VAL A 326 -3.90 3.99 0.97
CA VAL A 326 -3.46 5.36 1.22
C VAL A 326 -3.63 5.62 2.71
N TRP A 327 -2.64 6.23 3.35
CA TRP A 327 -2.64 6.52 4.78
C TRP A 327 -1.82 7.79 5.02
N GLY A 328 -2.23 8.62 5.98
CA GLY A 328 -1.56 9.88 6.32
C GLY A 328 -2.54 10.88 6.89
N PRO A 329 -2.09 12.10 7.22
CA PRO A 329 -2.96 13.19 7.67
C PRO A 329 -4.05 13.49 6.63
N GLY A 330 -5.28 13.74 7.07
CA GLY A 330 -6.46 14.04 6.24
C GLY A 330 -7.13 12.84 5.55
N ILE A 331 -6.52 11.65 5.52
CA ILE A 331 -7.02 10.49 4.77
C ILE A 331 -8.18 9.80 5.50
N THR A 332 -9.34 9.71 4.86
CA THR A 332 -10.56 9.07 5.42
C THR A 332 -10.37 7.55 5.55
N PRO A 333 -10.45 6.95 6.76
CA PRO A 333 -10.33 5.50 6.91
C PRO A 333 -11.54 4.75 6.33
N GLY A 334 -11.32 3.81 5.42
CA GLY A 334 -12.41 3.07 4.78
C GLY A 334 -12.00 2.15 3.62
N ASP A 335 -12.95 1.33 3.13
CA ASP A 335 -12.77 0.61 1.86
C ASP A 335 -12.93 1.58 0.68
N LEU A 336 -11.99 1.57 -0.26
CA LEU A 336 -11.98 2.52 -1.39
C LEU A 336 -13.25 2.43 -2.27
N TYR A 337 -13.92 1.29 -2.38
CA TYR A 337 -15.18 1.16 -3.13
C TYR A 337 -16.43 1.54 -2.32
N ALA A 338 -16.29 1.75 -1.01
CA ALA A 338 -17.32 2.35 -0.16
C ALA A 338 -17.19 3.88 -0.11
N LEU A 339 -15.96 4.40 -0.23
CA LEU A 339 -15.67 5.83 -0.39
C LEU A 339 -16.04 6.32 -1.79
N ASN A 340 -15.65 5.58 -2.84
CA ASN A 340 -15.80 5.95 -4.25
C ASN A 340 -16.91 5.12 -4.93
N PRO A 341 -18.16 5.65 -5.02
CA PRO A 341 -19.32 4.89 -5.49
C PRO A 341 -19.45 4.81 -7.02
N ASP A 342 -18.68 5.61 -7.74
CA ASP A 342 -18.51 5.66 -9.19
C ASP A 342 -17.54 4.56 -9.67
N TYR A 343 -16.41 4.39 -8.97
CA TYR A 343 -15.55 3.22 -8.99
C TYR A 343 -16.35 1.93 -8.69
N ARG A 344 -15.81 0.79 -9.10
CA ARG A 344 -16.52 -0.50 -9.03
C ARG A 344 -15.65 -1.65 -8.58
N ASP A 345 -15.99 -2.21 -7.42
CA ASP A 345 -15.46 -3.51 -6.99
C ASP A 345 -15.62 -4.55 -8.12
N PRO A 346 -14.51 -5.09 -8.65
CA PRO A 346 -14.53 -6.02 -9.78
C PRO A 346 -14.89 -7.46 -9.37
N GLY A 347 -15.05 -7.76 -8.08
CA GLY A 347 -15.20 -9.12 -7.55
C GLY A 347 -14.01 -10.00 -7.93
N ASP A 348 -14.26 -11.20 -8.45
CA ASP A 348 -13.23 -12.09 -9.00
C ASP A 348 -12.75 -11.69 -10.42
N GLY A 349 -13.31 -10.63 -11.02
CA GLY A 349 -13.07 -10.27 -12.41
C GLY A 349 -11.82 -9.41 -12.66
N GLN A 350 -11.40 -9.31 -13.91
CA GLN A 350 -10.50 -8.26 -14.42
C GLN A 350 -11.23 -7.51 -15.55
N PRO A 351 -11.92 -6.39 -15.25
CA PRO A 351 -12.59 -5.59 -16.28
C PRO A 351 -11.58 -4.89 -17.19
N GLY A 352 -11.96 -4.69 -18.45
CA GLY A 352 -11.23 -3.84 -19.40
C GLY A 352 -11.46 -2.35 -19.13
N TYR A 353 -10.75 -1.50 -19.89
CA TYR A 353 -10.81 -0.04 -19.81
C TYR A 353 -12.08 0.59 -20.43
N GLY A 354 -13.22 -0.09 -20.32
CA GLY A 354 -14.50 0.37 -20.88
C GLY A 354 -15.66 0.05 -19.94
N GLY A 355 -16.40 1.09 -19.56
CA GLY A 355 -17.37 1.02 -18.45
C GLY A 355 -16.72 1.37 -17.10
N PRO A 356 -17.45 1.22 -15.98
CA PRO A 356 -16.96 1.53 -14.63
C PRO A 356 -15.64 0.80 -14.34
N GLN A 357 -14.67 1.53 -13.80
CA GLN A 357 -13.35 0.99 -13.50
C GLN A 357 -13.24 0.51 -12.04
N PRO A 358 -12.42 -0.52 -11.76
CA PRO A 358 -11.94 -0.82 -10.42
C PRO A 358 -10.80 0.14 -10.06
N VAL A 359 -10.41 0.21 -8.79
CA VAL A 359 -9.15 0.83 -8.42
C VAL A 359 -8.01 0.07 -9.09
N ARG A 360 -7.08 0.78 -9.73
CA ARG A 360 -5.93 0.23 -10.43
C ARG A 360 -4.63 0.72 -9.83
N ASN A 361 -3.59 -0.09 -9.92
CA ASN A 361 -2.23 0.38 -9.63
C ASN A 361 -1.78 1.51 -10.59
N GLY A 362 -2.44 1.68 -11.74
CA GLY A 362 -2.24 2.82 -12.62
C GLY A 362 -2.77 4.16 -12.10
N ASP A 363 -3.75 4.15 -11.18
CA ASP A 363 -4.35 5.38 -10.61
C ASP A 363 -3.33 6.19 -9.78
N VAL A 364 -2.29 5.52 -9.26
CA VAL A 364 -1.18 6.12 -8.49
C VAL A 364 -0.63 7.39 -9.14
N ALA A 365 -0.55 7.45 -10.46
CA ALA A 365 0.07 8.59 -11.15
C ALA A 365 -0.70 9.90 -10.95
N ASN A 366 -2.04 9.83 -10.90
CA ASN A 366 -2.89 11.00 -10.78
C ASN A 366 -3.31 11.25 -9.33
N LEU A 367 -3.54 10.20 -8.53
CA LEU A 367 -3.69 10.32 -7.08
C LEU A 367 -2.50 11.06 -6.44
N VAL A 368 -1.27 10.79 -6.89
CA VAL A 368 -0.08 11.56 -6.44
C VAL A 368 -0.15 13.02 -6.91
N THR A 369 -0.66 13.33 -8.11
CA THR A 369 -0.80 14.74 -8.52
C THR A 369 -1.92 15.46 -7.77
N ASP A 370 -3.02 14.77 -7.43
CA ASP A 370 -4.14 15.34 -6.68
C ASP A 370 -3.74 15.67 -5.23
N LEU A 371 -3.14 14.69 -4.54
CA LEU A 371 -2.56 14.84 -3.21
C LEU A 371 -1.45 15.90 -3.14
N LEU A 372 -0.91 16.37 -4.28
CA LEU A 372 0.07 17.47 -4.36
C LEU A 372 -0.56 18.79 -4.86
N GLY A 373 -1.88 18.87 -5.01
CA GLY A 373 -2.60 20.05 -5.51
C GLY A 373 -2.26 20.41 -6.97
N LEU A 374 -1.76 19.44 -7.74
CA LEU A 374 -1.40 19.56 -9.15
C LEU A 374 -2.56 19.08 -10.05
N GLY A 375 -2.41 19.22 -11.36
CA GLY A 375 -3.35 18.62 -12.33
C GLY A 375 -2.86 17.26 -12.83
N ALA A 376 -3.79 16.37 -13.14
CA ALA A 376 -3.57 15.05 -13.71
C ALA A 376 -2.45 14.99 -14.77
N VAL A 377 -1.64 13.93 -14.72
CA VAL A 377 -0.49 13.72 -15.60
C VAL A 377 -0.90 13.85 -17.06
N ARG A 378 -0.22 14.73 -17.82
CA ARG A 378 -0.69 15.14 -19.16
C ARG A 378 -0.76 13.99 -20.16
N GLY A 379 -1.97 13.46 -20.34
CA GLY A 379 -2.29 12.37 -21.27
C GLY A 379 -2.58 11.03 -20.60
N SER A 380 -2.69 10.99 -19.27
CA SER A 380 -3.20 9.84 -18.51
C SER A 380 -4.63 9.43 -18.89
N GLU A 381 -5.02 8.24 -18.45
CA GLU A 381 -6.31 7.58 -18.69
C GLU A 381 -6.96 7.08 -17.39
N PHE A 382 -6.13 6.73 -16.41
CA PHE A 382 -6.51 6.28 -15.07
C PHE A 382 -6.65 7.49 -14.13
N ASP A 383 -7.72 7.55 -13.34
CA ASP A 383 -8.01 8.65 -12.39
C ASP A 383 -7.85 10.05 -13.04
N LEU A 384 -8.32 10.20 -14.30
CA LEU A 384 -8.10 11.42 -15.10
C LEU A 384 -8.93 12.62 -14.60
N ALA A 385 -9.98 12.39 -13.83
CA ALA A 385 -10.80 13.46 -13.27
C ALA A 385 -10.35 13.90 -11.87
N HIS A 386 -9.41 13.16 -11.25
CA HIS A 386 -9.22 13.12 -9.80
C HIS A 386 -10.56 12.71 -9.15
N ASP A 387 -10.94 11.45 -9.40
CA ASP A 387 -12.18 10.81 -8.93
C ASP A 387 -11.94 9.63 -7.97
N LEU A 388 -10.68 9.37 -7.59
CA LEU A 388 -10.32 8.48 -6.47
C LEU A 388 -10.25 9.27 -5.14
N ASP A 389 -11.40 9.75 -4.64
CA ASP A 389 -11.52 10.45 -3.36
C ASP A 389 -10.95 9.60 -2.20
N VAL A 390 -9.96 10.15 -1.47
CA VAL A 390 -9.37 9.55 -0.26
C VAL A 390 -9.35 10.48 0.96
N GLU A 391 -9.59 11.77 0.78
CA GLU A 391 -9.61 12.80 1.82
C GLU A 391 -10.98 12.90 2.51
N GLN A 392 -11.16 13.86 3.43
CA GLN A 392 -12.48 14.22 3.96
C GLN A 392 -13.11 15.36 3.13
N LEU A 393 -14.29 15.10 2.57
CA LEU A 393 -15.09 16.13 1.89
C LEU A 393 -15.71 17.14 2.89
N GLU A 394 -15.42 18.44 2.71
CA GLU A 394 -15.97 19.57 3.52
C GLU A 394 -17.48 19.86 3.32
#